data_AF-A0A4Q9AVQ2-F1
#
_entry.id   AF-A0A4Q9AVQ2-F1
#
_cell.length_a   1.000
_cell.length_b   1.000
_cell.length_c   1.000
_cell.angle_alpha   90.00
_cell.angle_beta   90.00
_cell.angle_gamma   90.00
#
_symmetry.space_group_name_H-M   'P 1'
#
loop_
_entity.id
_entity.type
_entity.pdbx_description
1 polymer ?
#
loop_
_entity_poly.entity_id
_entity_poly.type
_entity_poly.pdbx_seq_one_letter_code
_entity_poly.pdbx_strand_id
1 'polypeptide(L)'
;MAPPLPEGQKRVFLEAARLLRQGLSPTAHDLTRALGLRPQTVRQHLEALARKGLVVLYPQGHGRPTHVELTPEGRLLAGLAIPVVGRVPAGPLEEALEEVEGLIPLPARPNLFALVVEGDSMAEYLLDGDVVVVERGSCKDL
;
A
#
# COMPACT_ATOMS: atom_id res chain seq x y z
N MET A 1 3.49 -13.18 -9.83
CA MET A 1 2.24 -12.38 -9.93
C MET A 1 1.14 -13.10 -9.16
N ALA A 2 0.61 -12.52 -8.08
CA ALA A 2 -0.44 -13.18 -7.30
C ALA A 2 -1.70 -13.40 -8.16
N PRO A 3 -2.41 -14.53 -8.03
CA PRO A 3 -3.60 -14.79 -8.84
C PRO A 3 -4.67 -13.71 -8.62
N PRO A 4 -5.40 -13.31 -9.68
CA PRO A 4 -6.37 -12.22 -9.60
C PRO A 4 -7.41 -12.49 -8.51
N LEU A 5 -7.76 -11.45 -7.75
CA LEU A 5 -8.78 -11.55 -6.70
C LEU A 5 -10.15 -11.84 -7.34
N PRO A 6 -10.88 -12.88 -6.87
CA PRO A 6 -12.27 -13.10 -7.23
C PRO A 6 -13.11 -11.86 -6.93
N GLU A 7 -14.15 -11.62 -7.73
CA GLU A 7 -14.91 -10.35 -7.70
C GLU A 7 -15.43 -9.99 -6.31
N GLY A 8 -15.95 -10.96 -5.55
CA GLY A 8 -16.39 -10.72 -4.16
C GLY A 8 -15.25 -10.30 -3.21
N GLN A 9 -14.08 -10.92 -3.35
CA GLN A 9 -12.89 -10.56 -2.56
C GLN A 9 -12.36 -9.18 -2.96
N LYS A 10 -12.34 -8.89 -4.27
CA LYS A 10 -11.93 -7.60 -4.82
C LYS A 10 -12.81 -6.47 -4.30
N ARG A 11 -14.14 -6.65 -4.28
CA ARG A 11 -15.08 -5.65 -3.74
C ARG A 11 -14.82 -5.34 -2.27
N VAL A 12 -14.65 -6.37 -1.44
CA VAL A 12 -14.34 -6.19 0.00
C VAL A 12 -13.00 -5.49 0.20
N PHE A 13 -11.99 -5.90 -0.57
CA PHE A 13 -10.65 -5.33 -0.49
C PHE A 13 -10.61 -3.84 -0.90
N LEU A 14 -11.24 -3.49 -2.02
CA LEU A 14 -11.30 -2.11 -2.51
C LEU A 14 -12.05 -1.20 -1.54
N GLU A 15 -13.10 -1.71 -0.89
CA GLU A 15 -13.85 -0.95 0.10
C GLU A 15 -13.04 -0.72 1.38
N ALA A 16 -12.31 -1.72 1.86
CA ALA A 16 -11.37 -1.55 2.97
C ALA A 16 -10.29 -0.51 2.64
N ALA A 17 -9.71 -0.58 1.43
CA ALA A 17 -8.76 0.41 0.94
C ALA A 17 -9.36 1.82 0.82
N ARG A 18 -10.64 1.93 0.41
CA ARG A 18 -11.36 3.21 0.33
C ARG A 18 -11.50 3.86 1.71
N LEU A 19 -11.90 3.08 2.72
CA LEU A 19 -12.04 3.57 4.10
C LEU A 19 -10.68 4.01 4.68
N LEU A 20 -9.62 3.23 4.44
CA LEU A 20 -8.27 3.59 4.87
C LEU A 20 -7.75 4.87 4.19
N ARG A 21 -8.06 5.08 2.90
CA ARG A 21 -7.77 6.35 2.21
C ARG A 21 -8.45 7.55 2.83
N GLN A 22 -9.58 7.34 3.51
CA GLN A 22 -10.31 8.37 4.24
C GLN A 22 -9.79 8.57 5.67
N GLY A 23 -8.70 7.88 6.05
CA GLY A 23 -8.15 7.93 7.40
C GLY A 23 -8.95 7.13 8.44
N LEU A 24 -9.87 6.27 8.00
CA LEU A 24 -10.70 5.46 8.89
C LEU A 24 -10.06 4.11 9.15
N SER A 25 -10.21 3.58 10.37
CA SER A 25 -9.87 2.20 10.71
C SER A 25 -11.10 1.31 10.44
N PRO A 26 -11.10 0.50 9.37
CA PRO A 26 -12.29 -0.25 8.98
C PRO A 26 -12.50 -1.47 9.89
N THR A 27 -13.76 -1.75 10.21
CA THR A 27 -14.15 -3.02 10.84
C THR A 27 -14.93 -3.91 9.88
N ALA A 28 -15.03 -5.20 10.19
CA ALA A 28 -15.90 -6.13 9.46
C ALA A 28 -17.37 -5.67 9.43
N HIS A 29 -17.82 -4.96 10.48
CA HIS A 29 -19.16 -4.38 10.52
C HIS A 29 -19.30 -3.20 9.55
N ASP A 30 -18.30 -2.30 9.48
CA ASP A 30 -18.32 -1.17 8.55
C ASP A 30 -18.36 -1.65 7.09
N LEU A 31 -17.56 -2.66 6.76
CA LEU A 31 -17.54 -3.27 5.43
C LEU A 31 -18.87 -3.93 5.08
N THR A 32 -19.52 -4.58 6.06
CA THR A 32 -20.86 -5.15 5.90
C THR A 32 -21.89 -4.06 5.57
N ARG A 33 -21.89 -2.97 6.35
CA ARG A 33 -22.80 -1.85 6.16
C ARG A 33 -22.57 -1.14 4.82
N ALA A 34 -21.31 -0.91 4.45
CA ALA A 34 -20.96 -0.21 3.22
C ALA A 34 -21.28 -1.02 1.95
N LEU A 35 -21.10 -2.34 1.99
CA LEU A 35 -21.31 -3.21 0.83
C LEU A 35 -22.73 -3.79 0.72
N GLY A 36 -23.56 -3.63 1.77
CA GLY A 36 -24.89 -4.24 1.83
C GLY A 36 -24.86 -5.77 1.78
N LEU A 37 -23.76 -6.39 2.22
CA LEU A 37 -23.57 -7.84 2.22
C LEU A 37 -23.97 -8.44 3.58
N ARG A 38 -24.20 -9.75 3.61
CA ARG A 38 -24.39 -10.46 4.89
C ARG A 38 -23.07 -10.48 5.67
N PRO A 39 -23.07 -10.31 7.01
CA PRO A 39 -21.85 -10.34 7.82
C PRO A 39 -21.00 -11.58 7.60
N GLN A 40 -21.65 -12.75 7.43
CA GLN A 40 -20.96 -14.01 7.18
C GLN A 40 -20.21 -14.02 5.84
N THR A 41 -20.79 -13.42 4.80
CA THR A 41 -20.16 -13.30 3.47
C THR A 41 -18.93 -12.40 3.53
N VAL A 42 -19.02 -11.26 4.22
CA VAL A 42 -17.87 -10.36 4.42
C VAL A 42 -16.77 -11.07 5.19
N ARG A 43 -17.11 -11.77 6.28
CA ARG A 43 -16.15 -12.56 7.06
C ARG A 43 -15.42 -13.58 6.19
N GLN A 44 -16.14 -14.35 5.37
CA GLN A 44 -15.53 -15.34 4.46
C GLN A 44 -14.55 -14.69 3.47
N HIS A 45 -14.90 -13.53 2.92
CA HIS A 45 -14.00 -12.79 2.03
C HIS A 45 -12.77 -12.25 2.77
N LEU A 46 -12.94 -11.70 3.97
CA LEU A 46 -11.84 -11.23 4.81
C LEU A 46 -10.89 -12.37 5.20
N GLU A 47 -11.40 -13.54 5.56
CA GLU A 47 -10.59 -14.74 5.84
C GLU A 47 -9.84 -15.24 4.60
N ALA A 48 -10.45 -15.15 3.41
CA ALA A 48 -9.77 -15.47 2.16
C ALA A 48 -8.66 -14.46 1.83
N LEU A 49 -8.90 -13.16 2.06
CA LEU A 49 -7.90 -12.11 1.88
C LEU A 49 -6.75 -12.24 2.90
N ALA A 50 -7.05 -12.64 4.14
CA ALA A 50 -6.05 -12.88 5.18
C ALA A 50 -5.16 -14.08 4.82
N ARG A 51 -5.75 -15.18 4.33
CA ARG A 51 -4.99 -16.33 3.81
C ARG A 51 -4.11 -15.99 2.61
N LYS A 52 -4.48 -14.95 1.84
CA LYS A 52 -3.68 -14.42 0.74
C LYS A 52 -2.61 -13.41 1.20
N GLY A 53 -2.51 -13.14 2.51
CA GLY A 53 -1.54 -12.20 3.07
C GLY A 53 -1.81 -10.73 2.73
N LEU A 54 -3.05 -10.37 2.37
CA LEU A 54 -3.40 -8.98 2.00
C LEU A 54 -3.99 -8.17 3.16
N VAL A 55 -4.55 -8.85 4.15
CA VAL A 55 -5.16 -8.21 5.31
C VAL A 55 -4.81 -8.96 6.59
N VAL A 56 -4.78 -8.23 7.71
CA VAL A 56 -4.72 -8.79 9.05
C VAL A 56 -6.04 -8.49 9.75
N LEU A 57 -6.58 -9.50 10.43
CA LEU A 57 -7.82 -9.38 11.20
C LEU A 57 -7.46 -9.34 12.68
N TYR A 58 -8.02 -8.38 13.41
CA TYR A 58 -7.85 -8.23 14.86
C TYR A 58 -9.21 -8.44 15.56
N PRO A 59 -9.54 -9.67 15.96
CA PRO A 59 -10.75 -9.95 16.73
C PRO A 59 -10.67 -9.33 18.12
N GLN A 60 -11.72 -8.64 18.55
CA GLN A 60 -11.77 -7.91 19.83
C GLN A 60 -12.57 -8.67 20.92
N GLY A 61 -12.91 -9.94 20.71
CA GLY A 61 -13.72 -10.75 21.63
C GLY A 61 -15.22 -10.71 21.35
N HIS A 62 -16.03 -11.28 22.26
CA HIS A 62 -17.48 -11.44 22.05
C HIS A 62 -18.21 -10.10 21.86
N GLY A 63 -18.97 -10.00 20.77
CA GLY A 63 -19.84 -8.86 20.47
C GLY A 63 -19.12 -7.62 19.93
N ARG A 64 -17.78 -7.59 19.89
CA ARG A 64 -17.01 -6.45 19.37
C ARG A 64 -16.67 -6.65 17.88
N PRO A 65 -16.69 -5.58 17.07
CA PRO A 65 -16.38 -5.69 15.65
C PRO A 65 -14.89 -5.98 15.43
N THR A 66 -14.59 -6.91 14.52
CA THR A 66 -13.23 -7.26 14.11
C THR A 66 -12.61 -6.12 13.31
N HIS A 67 -11.47 -5.58 13.76
CA HIS A 67 -10.72 -4.59 12.99
C HIS A 67 -9.99 -5.25 11.82
N VAL A 68 -9.88 -4.52 10.71
CA VAL A 68 -9.23 -4.97 9.49
C VAL A 68 -8.11 -3.99 9.15
N GLU A 69 -6.90 -4.49 8.99
CA GLU A 69 -5.76 -3.72 8.49
C GLU A 69 -5.24 -4.34 7.20
N LEU A 70 -4.68 -3.51 6.31
CA LEU A 70 -3.96 -4.02 5.14
C LEU A 70 -2.52 -4.34 5.54
N THR A 71 -2.00 -5.46 5.03
CA THR A 71 -0.58 -5.78 5.11
C THR A 71 0.25 -4.84 4.21
N PRO A 72 1.59 -4.82 4.32
CA PRO A 72 2.47 -4.21 3.32
C PRO A 72 2.06 -4.51 1.87
N GLU A 73 1.85 -5.78 1.54
CA GLU A 73 1.45 -6.26 0.22
C GLU A 73 0.04 -5.78 -0.15
N GLY A 74 -0.88 -5.79 0.82
CA GLY A 74 -2.23 -5.24 0.67
C GLY A 74 -2.21 -3.74 0.40
N ARG A 75 -1.35 -2.97 1.07
CA ARG A 75 -1.21 -1.53 0.82
C ARG A 75 -0.63 -1.26 -0.56
N LEU A 76 0.37 -2.02 -0.99
CA LEU A 76 0.92 -1.91 -2.34
C LEU A 76 -0.16 -2.20 -3.40
N LEU A 77 -0.90 -3.31 -3.25
CA LEU A 77 -1.96 -3.70 -4.17
C LEU A 77 -3.13 -2.70 -4.19
N ALA A 78 -3.42 -2.07 -3.04
CA ALA A 78 -4.44 -1.04 -2.92
C ALA A 78 -4.02 0.34 -3.45
N GLY A 79 -2.76 0.50 -3.84
CA GLY A 79 -2.18 1.80 -4.18
C GLY A 79 -2.18 2.77 -2.99
N LEU A 80 -1.88 2.24 -1.80
CA LEU A 80 -1.81 2.96 -0.53
C LEU A 80 -0.38 3.09 0.02
N ALA A 81 0.59 2.47 -0.64
CA ALA A 81 2.00 2.60 -0.33
C ALA A 81 2.82 2.55 -1.62
N ILE A 82 3.96 3.23 -1.61
CA ILE A 82 4.98 3.16 -2.65
C ILE A 82 6.22 2.44 -2.09
N PRO A 83 6.89 1.60 -2.89
CA PRO A 83 8.15 0.98 -2.47
C PRO A 83 9.28 2.01 -2.45
N VAL A 84 10.14 1.92 -1.44
CA VAL A 84 11.46 2.55 -1.45
C VAL A 84 12.40 1.60 -2.17
N VAL A 85 12.94 1.99 -3.31
CA VAL A 85 13.85 1.17 -4.11
C VAL A 85 15.22 1.82 -4.10
N GLY A 86 15.99 1.56 -3.04
CA GLY A 86 17.39 1.95 -2.95
C GLY A 86 17.67 3.42 -2.63
N ARG A 87 18.97 3.73 -2.72
CA ARG A 87 19.58 5.02 -2.41
C ARG A 87 20.03 5.70 -3.70
N VAL A 88 19.89 7.01 -3.77
CA VAL A 88 20.42 7.80 -4.89
C VAL A 88 21.55 8.69 -4.38
N PRO A 89 22.76 8.58 -4.96
CA PRO A 89 23.79 9.55 -4.66
C PRO A 89 23.32 10.94 -5.11
N ALA A 90 23.63 11.98 -4.36
CA ALA A 90 23.27 13.37 -4.68
C ALA A 90 24.00 13.94 -5.93
N GLY A 91 24.16 13.15 -7.01
CA GLY A 91 24.82 13.45 -8.28
C GLY A 91 24.03 12.92 -9.49
N PRO A 92 24.64 12.86 -10.71
CA PRO A 92 23.95 12.37 -11.90
C PRO A 92 23.47 10.92 -11.74
N LEU A 93 22.25 10.66 -12.21
CA LEU A 93 21.54 9.39 -12.03
C LEU A 93 22.29 8.26 -12.75
N GLU A 94 23.01 7.42 -12.01
CA GLU A 94 23.43 6.09 -12.48
C GLU A 94 22.38 5.04 -12.08
N GLU A 95 22.32 3.94 -12.84
CA GLU A 95 21.35 2.86 -12.68
C GLU A 95 21.47 2.20 -11.30
N ALA A 96 20.67 2.68 -10.34
CA ALA A 96 20.57 2.12 -9.00
C ALA A 96 19.83 0.77 -9.06
N LEU A 97 20.50 -0.29 -8.58
CA LEU A 97 19.94 -1.63 -8.46
C LEU A 97 18.70 -1.61 -7.55
N GLU A 98 17.58 -2.12 -8.06
CA GLU A 98 16.26 -2.09 -7.43
C GLU A 98 16.16 -3.12 -6.29
N GLU A 99 16.73 -2.81 -5.13
CA GLU A 99 16.43 -3.55 -3.89
C GLU A 99 15.45 -2.76 -3.03
N VAL A 100 14.32 -3.39 -2.65
CA VAL A 100 13.26 -2.72 -1.89
C VAL A 100 13.69 -2.62 -0.42
N GLU A 101 14.07 -1.42 0.03
CA GLU A 101 14.53 -1.18 1.40
C GLU A 101 13.36 -0.94 2.39
N GLY A 102 12.18 -0.56 1.91
CA GLY A 102 11.02 -0.26 2.76
C GLY A 102 9.78 0.20 2.00
N LEU A 103 8.73 0.58 2.72
CA LEU A 103 7.47 1.11 2.16
C LEU A 103 7.10 2.44 2.79
N ILE A 104 6.67 3.39 1.97
CA ILE A 104 6.17 4.69 2.45
C ILE A 104 4.65 4.74 2.28
N PRO A 105 3.89 5.08 3.34
CA PRO A 105 2.45 5.19 3.30
C PRO A 105 2.03 6.48 2.57
N LEU A 106 2.08 6.45 1.24
CA LEU A 106 1.58 7.49 0.35
C LEU A 106 0.59 6.87 -0.64
N PRO A 107 -0.46 7.61 -1.06
CA PRO A 107 -1.35 7.13 -2.11
C PRO A 107 -0.52 6.87 -3.37
N ALA A 108 -0.41 5.61 -3.76
CA ALA A 108 0.38 5.22 -4.91
C ALA A 108 -0.35 5.63 -6.20
N ARG A 109 0.40 6.26 -7.10
CA ARG A 109 0.09 6.31 -8.53
C ARG A 109 0.94 5.24 -9.22
N PRO A 110 0.50 4.69 -10.37
CA PRO A 110 1.36 3.79 -11.14
C PRO A 110 2.72 4.45 -11.40
N ASN A 111 3.79 3.65 -11.33
CA ASN A 111 5.18 4.08 -11.54
C ASN A 111 5.79 5.00 -10.46
N LEU A 112 5.15 5.20 -9.30
CA LEU A 112 5.79 5.89 -8.18
C LEU A 112 6.71 4.95 -7.39
N PHE A 113 7.90 5.44 -7.07
CA PHE A 113 8.81 4.84 -6.11
C PHE A 113 9.53 5.92 -5.31
N ALA A 114 10.04 5.55 -4.13
CA ALA A 114 10.82 6.45 -3.30
C ALA A 114 12.30 6.08 -3.30
N LEU A 115 13.16 7.09 -3.16
CA LEU A 115 14.60 6.98 -3.08
C LEU A 115 15.10 7.75 -1.86
N VAL A 116 16.08 7.20 -1.16
CA VAL A 116 16.76 7.91 -0.06
C VAL A 116 17.99 8.60 -0.62
N VAL A 117 18.13 9.90 -0.39
CA VAL A 117 19.29 10.68 -0.81
C VAL A 117 20.49 10.31 0.06
N GLU A 118 21.61 10.00 -0.57
CA GLU A 118 22.89 9.76 0.10
C GLU A 118 23.91 10.83 -0.31
N GLY A 119 24.43 11.53 0.70
CA GLY A 119 25.39 12.62 0.54
C GLY A 119 24.77 14.02 0.48
N ASP A 120 25.66 15.01 0.41
CA ASP A 120 25.40 16.43 0.65
C ASP A 120 25.68 17.31 -0.58
N SER A 121 25.93 16.72 -1.75
CA SER A 121 26.26 17.46 -2.98
C SER A 121 25.10 18.28 -3.57
N MET A 122 23.89 18.16 -3.03
CA MET A 122 22.74 19.04 -3.31
C MET A 122 22.15 19.67 -2.03
N ALA A 123 22.95 19.89 -0.97
CA ALA A 123 22.50 20.39 0.34
C ALA A 123 21.70 21.71 0.32
N GLU A 124 21.75 22.49 -0.77
CA GLU A 124 20.89 23.66 -0.98
C GLU A 124 19.40 23.31 -1.16
N TYR A 125 19.11 22.09 -1.65
CA TYR A 125 17.76 21.62 -2.00
C TYR A 125 17.40 20.26 -1.37
N LEU A 126 18.37 19.38 -1.14
CA LEU A 126 18.19 18.02 -0.62
C LEU A 126 19.32 17.67 0.35
N LEU A 127 18.96 17.18 1.53
CA LEU A 127 19.91 16.75 2.57
C LEU A 127 20.08 15.23 2.58
N ASP A 128 21.19 14.77 3.13
CA ASP A 128 21.42 13.35 3.40
C ASP A 128 20.29 12.76 4.25
N GLY A 129 19.71 11.65 3.79
CA GLY A 129 18.56 11.01 4.42
C GLY A 129 17.19 11.55 3.99
N ASP A 130 17.14 12.57 3.11
CA ASP A 130 15.87 13.00 2.52
C ASP A 130 15.25 11.88 1.67
N VAL A 131 13.92 11.80 1.70
CA VAL A 131 13.15 10.85 0.91
C VAL A 131 12.52 11.57 -0.28
N VAL A 132 12.92 11.17 -1.48
CA VAL A 132 12.38 11.71 -2.74
C VAL A 132 11.39 10.71 -3.33
N VAL A 133 10.20 11.19 -3.71
CA VAL A 133 9.20 10.38 -4.42
C VAL A 133 9.30 10.69 -5.91
N VAL A 134 9.60 9.68 -6.71
CA VAL A 134 9.82 9.79 -8.16
C VAL A 134 8.72 9.05 -8.90
N GLU A 135 8.16 9.70 -9.93
CA GLU A 135 7.30 9.06 -10.93
C GLU A 135 8.14 8.65 -12.13
N ARG A 136 8.19 7.34 -12.41
CA ARG A 136 8.89 6.81 -13.58
C ARG A 136 8.14 7.27 -14.85
N GLY A 137 8.62 8.35 -15.44
CA GLY A 137 8.19 8.81 -16.76
C GLY A 137 8.75 7.88 -17.83
N SER A 138 7.93 7.53 -18.83
CA SER A 138 8.45 6.94 -20.07
C SER A 138 9.37 7.98 -20.72
N CYS A 139 10.67 7.69 -20.82
CA CYS A 139 11.57 8.48 -21.65
C CYS A 139 11.01 8.48 -23.07
N LYS A 140 10.49 9.62 -23.53
CA LYS A 140 10.42 9.90 -24.96
C LYS A 140 11.78 10.50 -25.29
N ASP A 141 12.60 9.70 -25.95
CA ASP A 141 13.84 10.16 -26.55
C ASP A 141 13.52 11.38 -27.44
N LEU A 142 14.18 12.52 -27.16
CA LEU A 142 14.18 13.73 -28.00
C LEU A 142 15.56 13.87 -28.64
#